data_AF-G5DXL1-F1
#
_entry.id   AF-G5DXL1-F1
#
_cell.length_a   1.000
_cell.length_b   1.000
_cell.length_c   1.000
_cell.angle_alpha   90.00
_cell.angle_beta   90.00
_cell.angle_gamma   90.00
#
_symmetry.space_group_name_H-M   'P 1'
#
loop_
_entity.id
_entity.type
_entity.pdbx_description
1 polymer ?
#
loop_
_entity_poly.entity_id
_entity_poly.type
_entity_poly.pdbx_seq_one_letter_code
_entity_poly.pdbx_strand_id
1 'polypeptide(L)'
;SKTVHSPLVTYVSMLSLLTLCPPFVILLWYTMVHADGSVLQTWQILREHGIQGFNDIWPKPSVTACKIIFCYGAFEAALQLLLPGKRVEGPISPKGNRPIYKANGIAAFIITLATYVGLWWFNIFNPAIVYDHLGEIFSTLIFGSFIFCIFLYIKGHVAPSSTDSGSSGNFIIDFYWGMELYPRIGKNFDIKVFTNCRFGMMSWAVLALTYCIKQYDLYGKVADSMAINAILMIAYVAKFFWWEDGYWNTMDIAHDRAGFYICWGCLAFLPSVYTSSGMYLVKHPVHLGTQLSVSILVAGILCIFINYDCDRQRQEFRRTNGKCLVWGKAPSKIVASYTTTSGETKNSLLLTSGWWGLSRHFHYLPEILAAFFWTVPVLFNHFLPYFYLIFLAILLVDRAKRDDDRCRSKYGKYWKLYCTKVPYRIIPGIY
;
A
#
# COMPACT_ATOMS: atom_id res chain seq x y z
N SER A 1 8.67 12.69 -26.94
CA SER A 1 8.72 12.43 -25.50
C SER A 1 9.83 11.43 -25.25
N LYS A 2 10.98 11.85 -24.69
CA LYS A 2 12.04 10.91 -24.32
C LYS A 2 11.60 10.22 -23.04
N THR A 3 11.12 8.99 -23.13
CA THR A 3 10.87 8.17 -21.95
C THR A 3 12.18 8.00 -21.18
N VAL A 4 12.12 7.98 -19.84
CA VAL A 4 13.29 7.86 -18.96
C VAL A 4 14.03 6.53 -19.18
N HIS A 5 13.31 5.51 -19.67
CA HIS A 5 13.84 4.22 -20.08
C HIS A 5 13.49 3.94 -21.55
N SER A 6 14.24 3.05 -22.20
CA SER A 6 13.89 2.60 -23.55
C SER A 6 12.52 1.90 -23.54
N PRO A 7 11.78 1.94 -24.66
CA PRO A 7 10.51 1.22 -24.78
C PRO A 7 10.65 -0.27 -24.44
N LEU A 8 11.74 -0.91 -24.89
CA LEU A 8 12.03 -2.31 -24.61
C LEU A 8 12.12 -2.60 -23.10
N VAL A 9 12.89 -1.80 -22.36
CA VAL A 9 13.04 -1.98 -20.91
C VAL A 9 11.70 -1.82 -20.20
N THR A 10 10.86 -0.89 -20.66
CA THR A 10 9.52 -0.67 -20.09
C THR A 10 8.63 -1.89 -20.31
N TYR A 11 8.57 -2.40 -21.54
CA TYR A 11 7.78 -3.59 -21.88
C TYR A 11 8.25 -4.84 -21.14
N VAL A 12 9.57 -5.09 -21.11
CA VAL A 12 10.14 -6.23 -20.39
C VAL A 12 9.81 -6.13 -18.91
N SER A 13 9.95 -4.95 -18.30
CA SER A 13 9.62 -4.75 -16.87
C SER A 13 8.14 -5.03 -16.57
N MET A 14 7.24 -4.57 -17.44
CA MET A 14 5.80 -4.83 -17.30
C MET A 14 5.48 -6.32 -17.39
N LEU A 15 6.04 -7.01 -18.40
CA LEU A 15 5.83 -8.45 -18.58
C LEU A 15 6.42 -9.24 -17.42
N SER A 16 7.62 -8.90 -16.95
CA SER A 16 8.23 -9.53 -15.77
C SER A 16 7.37 -9.37 -14.52
N LEU A 17 6.84 -8.18 -14.25
CA LEU A 17 5.96 -7.98 -13.09
C LEU A 17 4.64 -8.74 -13.23
N LEU A 18 4.08 -8.80 -14.45
CA LEU A 18 2.84 -9.51 -14.73
C LEU A 18 3.00 -11.03 -14.57
N THR A 19 4.16 -11.60 -14.92
CA THR A 19 4.38 -13.05 -14.86
C THR A 19 5.04 -13.53 -13.58
N LEU A 20 5.90 -12.73 -12.94
CA LEU A 20 6.68 -13.15 -11.76
C LEU A 20 6.02 -12.80 -10.42
N CYS A 21 5.24 -11.72 -10.34
CA CYS A 21 4.60 -11.36 -9.07
C CYS A 21 3.54 -12.37 -8.61
N PRO A 22 2.65 -12.91 -9.48
CA PRO A 22 1.70 -13.95 -9.08
C PRO A 22 2.33 -15.22 -8.48
N PRO A 23 3.28 -15.90 -9.14
CA PRO A 23 3.93 -17.07 -8.54
C PRO A 23 4.72 -16.70 -7.29
N PHE A 24 5.32 -15.50 -7.23
CA PHE A 24 6.03 -15.04 -6.04
C PHE A 24 5.11 -14.96 -4.81
N VAL A 25 3.87 -14.49 -4.94
CA VAL A 25 2.90 -14.43 -3.83
C VAL A 25 2.66 -15.82 -3.23
N ILE A 26 2.52 -16.84 -4.09
CA ILE A 26 2.30 -18.23 -3.66
C ILE A 26 3.55 -18.81 -3.02
N LEU A 27 4.72 -18.60 -3.62
CA LEU A 27 5.99 -19.06 -3.06
C LEU A 27 6.28 -18.40 -1.71
N LEU A 28 5.98 -17.11 -1.56
CA LEU A 28 6.10 -16.38 -0.30
C LEU A 28 5.21 -17.03 0.78
N TRP A 29 3.92 -17.22 0.49
CA TRP A 29 2.99 -17.88 1.40
C TRP A 29 3.46 -19.28 1.80
N TYR A 30 3.78 -20.12 0.81
CA TYR A 30 4.19 -21.49 1.05
C TYR A 30 5.45 -21.55 1.92
N THR A 31 6.44 -20.72 1.60
CA THR A 31 7.70 -20.69 2.36
C THR A 31 7.43 -20.34 3.83
N MET A 32 6.57 -19.36 4.10
CA MET A 32 6.27 -18.91 5.47
C MET A 32 5.45 -19.91 6.28
N VAL A 33 4.48 -20.56 5.63
CA VAL A 33 3.45 -21.35 6.31
C VAL A 33 3.79 -22.85 6.34
N HIS A 34 4.52 -23.35 5.34
CA HIS A 34 4.77 -24.77 5.13
C HIS A 34 6.26 -25.16 5.12
N ALA A 35 7.17 -24.20 4.93
CA ALA A 35 8.61 -24.45 4.91
C ALA A 35 9.37 -23.68 6.01
N ASP A 36 8.69 -23.36 7.11
CA ASP A 36 9.25 -22.67 8.30
C ASP A 36 10.02 -21.37 8.00
N GLY A 37 9.66 -20.66 6.93
CA GLY A 37 10.37 -19.45 6.46
C GLY A 37 11.68 -19.73 5.72
N SER A 38 12.03 -21.00 5.47
CA SER A 38 13.24 -21.43 4.79
C SER A 38 13.09 -21.48 3.28
N VAL A 39 13.68 -20.48 2.61
CA VAL A 39 13.79 -20.44 1.14
C VAL A 39 14.52 -21.68 0.60
N LEU A 40 15.47 -22.23 1.36
CA LEU A 40 16.24 -23.40 0.95
C LEU A 40 15.35 -24.66 0.87
N GLN A 41 14.44 -24.86 1.84
CA GLN A 41 13.51 -25.98 1.83
C GLN A 41 12.54 -25.88 0.64
N THR A 42 11.97 -24.70 0.40
CA THR A 42 11.12 -24.47 -0.77
C THR A 42 11.87 -24.71 -2.07
N TRP A 43 13.12 -24.25 -2.16
CA TRP A 43 13.97 -24.50 -3.33
C TRP A 43 14.27 -25.99 -3.55
N GLN A 44 14.53 -26.75 -2.48
CA GLN A 44 14.75 -28.20 -2.57
C GLN A 44 13.54 -28.92 -3.15
N ILE A 45 12.33 -28.60 -2.66
CA ILE A 45 11.07 -29.19 -3.16
C ILE A 45 10.89 -28.88 -4.65
N LEU A 46 11.09 -27.62 -5.05
CA LEU A 46 11.00 -27.20 -6.46
C LEU A 46 12.06 -27.86 -7.33
N ARG A 47 13.27 -28.10 -6.80
CA ARG A 47 14.36 -28.76 -7.53
C ARG A 47 14.09 -30.25 -7.71
N GLU A 48 13.56 -30.92 -6.69
CA GLU A 48 13.30 -32.37 -6.70
C GLU A 48 12.09 -32.73 -7.57
N HIS A 49 11.01 -31.96 -7.48
CA HIS A 49 9.75 -32.25 -8.15
C HIS A 49 9.52 -31.39 -9.41
N GLY A 50 10.43 -30.46 -9.71
CA GLY A 50 10.36 -29.58 -10.88
C GLY A 50 9.05 -28.79 -10.96
N ILE A 51 8.46 -28.78 -12.16
CA ILE A 51 7.16 -28.12 -12.42
C ILE A 51 6.03 -28.75 -11.61
N GLN A 52 6.08 -30.06 -11.36
CA GLN A 52 5.05 -30.73 -10.56
C GLN A 52 5.07 -30.23 -9.12
N GLY A 53 6.26 -30.05 -8.54
CA GLY A 53 6.41 -29.45 -7.20
C GLY A 53 5.82 -28.06 -7.11
N PHE A 54 5.97 -27.24 -8.16
CA PHE A 54 5.34 -25.93 -8.20
C PHE A 54 3.81 -26.01 -8.27
N ASN A 55 3.27 -26.92 -9.08
CA ASN A 55 1.83 -27.15 -9.18
C ASN A 55 1.24 -27.69 -7.87
N ASP A 56 1.99 -28.51 -7.14
CA ASP A 56 1.57 -29.06 -5.85
C ASP A 56 1.56 -27.99 -4.74
N ILE A 57 2.48 -27.02 -4.83
CA ILE A 57 2.54 -25.88 -3.91
C ILE A 57 1.38 -24.91 -4.15
N TRP A 58 0.93 -24.70 -5.39
CA TRP A 58 -0.07 -23.68 -5.73
C TRP A 58 -1.50 -24.19 -5.47
N PRO A 59 -2.20 -23.72 -4.42
CA PRO A 59 -3.54 -24.21 -4.13
C PRO A 59 -4.53 -23.74 -5.18
N LYS A 60 -5.45 -24.61 -5.59
CA LYS A 60 -6.50 -24.22 -6.54
C LYS A 60 -7.49 -23.27 -5.86
N PRO A 61 -8.06 -22.28 -6.57
CA PRO A 61 -9.16 -21.48 -6.05
C PRO A 61 -10.29 -22.37 -5.54
N SER A 62 -10.79 -22.09 -4.35
CA SER A 62 -11.84 -22.89 -3.70
C SER A 62 -13.13 -22.09 -3.52
N VAL A 63 -14.25 -22.79 -3.39
CA VAL A 63 -15.54 -22.16 -3.09
C VAL A 63 -15.50 -21.43 -1.76
N THR A 64 -14.78 -21.96 -0.77
CA THR A 64 -14.61 -21.33 0.55
C THR A 64 -13.86 -20.00 0.43
N ALA A 65 -12.72 -19.99 -0.27
CA ALA A 65 -11.94 -18.78 -0.52
C ALA A 65 -12.77 -17.73 -1.27
N CYS A 66 -13.48 -18.13 -2.34
CA CYS A 66 -14.39 -17.26 -3.08
C CYS A 66 -15.47 -16.64 -2.16
N LYS A 67 -16.09 -17.44 -1.29
CA LYS A 67 -17.10 -16.95 -0.33
C LYS A 67 -16.51 -15.94 0.65
N ILE A 68 -15.34 -16.23 1.23
CA ILE A 68 -14.67 -15.32 2.18
C ILE A 68 -14.37 -13.99 1.50
N ILE A 69 -13.74 -14.02 0.31
CA ILE A 69 -13.38 -12.83 -0.46
C ILE A 69 -14.62 -12.03 -0.85
N PHE A 70 -15.67 -12.72 -1.33
CA PHE A 70 -16.90 -12.07 -1.75
C PHE A 70 -17.63 -11.42 -0.58
N CYS A 71 -17.81 -12.12 0.54
CA CYS A 71 -18.47 -11.56 1.72
C CYS A 71 -17.71 -10.36 2.27
N TYR A 72 -16.37 -10.46 2.36
CA TYR A 72 -15.51 -9.35 2.77
C TYR A 72 -15.62 -8.17 1.80
N GLY A 73 -15.44 -8.39 0.50
CA GLY A 73 -15.51 -7.34 -0.51
C GLY A 73 -16.88 -6.68 -0.59
N ALA A 74 -17.96 -7.46 -0.47
CA ALA A 74 -19.34 -6.96 -0.44
C ALA A 74 -19.61 -6.13 0.81
N PHE A 75 -19.12 -6.56 1.97
CA PHE A 75 -19.21 -5.81 3.22
C PHE A 75 -18.48 -4.47 3.11
N GLU A 76 -17.25 -4.46 2.64
CA GLU A 76 -16.46 -3.23 2.43
C GLU A 76 -17.09 -2.30 1.39
N ALA A 77 -17.66 -2.85 0.31
CA ALA A 77 -18.40 -2.09 -0.69
C ALA A 77 -19.66 -1.46 -0.10
N ALA A 78 -20.39 -2.21 0.74
CA ALA A 78 -21.56 -1.70 1.47
C ALA A 78 -21.16 -0.56 2.41
N LEU A 79 -20.07 -0.70 3.17
CA LEU A 79 -19.59 0.37 4.04
C LEU A 79 -19.17 1.61 3.24
N GLN A 80 -18.48 1.44 2.11
CA GLN A 80 -18.13 2.55 1.21
C GLN A 80 -19.39 3.31 0.75
N LEU A 81 -20.45 2.61 0.36
CA LEU A 81 -21.67 3.21 -0.18
C LEU A 81 -22.63 3.75 0.88
N LEU A 82 -22.80 3.04 2.00
CA LEU A 82 -23.86 3.29 2.96
C LEU A 82 -23.41 4.18 4.13
N LEU A 83 -22.16 4.09 4.58
CA LEU A 83 -21.72 4.90 5.73
C LEU A 83 -21.71 6.39 5.39
N PRO A 84 -22.22 7.26 6.27
CA PRO A 84 -22.14 8.70 6.07
C PRO A 84 -20.68 9.16 6.11
N GLY A 85 -20.39 10.28 5.45
CA GLY A 85 -19.04 10.83 5.41
C GLY A 85 -19.03 12.20 4.76
N LYS A 86 -18.01 12.99 5.07
CA LYS A 86 -17.86 14.33 4.49
C LYS A 86 -17.60 14.22 2.99
N ARG A 87 -18.25 15.07 2.19
CA ARG A 87 -17.94 15.22 0.77
C ARG A 87 -16.54 15.85 0.62
N VAL A 88 -15.67 15.19 -0.13
CA VAL A 88 -14.32 15.66 -0.43
C VAL A 88 -14.12 15.68 -1.93
N GLU A 89 -13.52 16.76 -2.42
CA GLU A 89 -13.23 16.92 -3.84
C GLU A 89 -11.78 16.56 -4.10
N GLY A 90 -11.56 15.58 -4.97
CA GLY A 90 -10.23 15.17 -5.37
C GLY A 90 -9.53 16.16 -6.31
N PRO A 91 -8.33 15.81 -6.77
CA PRO A 91 -7.54 16.64 -7.67
C PRO A 91 -8.19 16.71 -9.06
N ILE A 92 -8.06 17.87 -9.70
CA ILE A 92 -8.53 18.10 -11.07
C ILE A 92 -7.62 17.33 -12.04
N SER A 93 -8.22 16.53 -12.91
CA SER A 93 -7.50 15.75 -13.92
C SER A 93 -6.96 16.65 -15.05
N PRO A 94 -6.02 16.17 -15.87
CA PRO A 94 -5.54 16.91 -17.04
C PRO A 94 -6.65 17.29 -18.04
N LYS A 95 -7.76 16.54 -18.06
CA LYS A 95 -8.94 16.84 -18.90
C LYS A 95 -10.01 17.67 -18.17
N GLY A 96 -9.71 18.18 -16.97
CA GLY A 96 -10.57 19.08 -16.22
C GLY A 96 -11.64 18.40 -15.35
N ASN A 97 -11.69 17.07 -15.30
CA ASN A 97 -12.66 16.38 -14.44
C ASN A 97 -12.20 16.42 -12.98
N ARG A 98 -13.17 16.46 -12.06
CA ARG A 98 -12.90 16.46 -10.63
C ARG A 98 -13.67 15.34 -9.93
N PRO A 99 -13.01 14.28 -9.45
CA PRO A 99 -13.70 13.21 -8.75
C PRO A 99 -14.19 13.70 -7.39
N ILE A 100 -15.35 13.19 -6.99
CA ILE A 100 -15.95 13.46 -5.68
C ILE A 100 -15.93 12.17 -4.87
N TYR A 101 -15.45 12.28 -3.64
CA TYR A 101 -15.30 11.19 -2.70
C TYR A 101 -16.10 11.46 -1.43
N LYS A 102 -16.33 10.39 -0.66
CA LYS A 102 -17.00 10.43 0.64
C LYS A 102 -16.01 9.93 1.69
N ALA A 103 -15.58 10.81 2.58
CA ALA A 103 -14.64 10.51 3.67
C ALA A 103 -15.37 9.77 4.79
N ASN A 104 -15.38 8.45 4.69
CA ASN A 104 -15.94 7.53 5.69
C ASN A 104 -14.94 6.44 6.12
N GLY A 105 -13.65 6.59 5.82
CA GLY A 105 -12.61 5.60 6.10
C GLY A 105 -12.48 5.20 7.57
N ILE A 106 -12.45 6.18 8.50
CA ILE A 106 -12.38 5.87 9.95
C ILE A 106 -13.61 5.06 10.41
N ALA A 107 -14.81 5.48 9.99
CA ALA A 107 -16.04 4.79 10.35
C ALA A 107 -16.06 3.36 9.77
N ALA A 108 -15.65 3.19 8.51
CA ALA A 108 -15.52 1.89 7.89
C ALA A 108 -14.52 1.01 8.66
N PHE A 109 -13.33 1.54 8.96
CA PHE A 109 -12.29 0.83 9.68
C PHE A 109 -12.75 0.33 11.05
N ILE A 110 -13.35 1.20 11.86
CA ILE A 110 -13.85 0.82 13.19
C ILE A 110 -14.94 -0.24 13.07
N ILE A 111 -15.91 -0.05 12.16
CA ILE A 111 -17.01 -1.00 11.98
C ILE A 111 -16.50 -2.34 11.49
N THR A 112 -15.54 -2.37 10.55
CA THR A 112 -14.94 -3.61 10.05
C THR A 112 -14.24 -4.37 11.18
N LEU A 113 -13.33 -3.73 11.92
CA LEU A 113 -12.61 -4.43 12.99
C LEU A 113 -13.53 -4.84 14.14
N ALA A 114 -14.48 -3.99 14.54
CA ALA A 114 -15.44 -4.31 15.59
C ALA A 114 -16.36 -5.47 15.17
N THR A 115 -16.83 -5.48 13.92
CA THR A 115 -17.62 -6.60 13.38
C THR A 115 -16.80 -7.87 13.34
N TYR A 116 -15.55 -7.80 12.86
CA TYR A 116 -14.68 -8.98 12.73
C TYR A 116 -14.35 -9.60 14.09
N VAL A 117 -14.00 -8.80 15.09
CA VAL A 117 -13.77 -9.26 16.47
C VAL A 117 -15.06 -9.71 17.14
N GLY A 118 -16.17 -8.99 16.92
CA GLY A 118 -17.48 -9.36 17.47
C GLY A 118 -17.96 -10.72 16.96
N LEU A 119 -17.80 -10.99 15.66
CA LEU A 119 -18.12 -12.30 15.06
C LEU A 119 -17.35 -13.44 15.71
N TRP A 120 -16.07 -13.22 16.04
CA TRP A 120 -15.24 -14.18 16.77
C TRP A 120 -15.69 -14.33 18.22
N TRP A 121 -15.85 -13.21 18.94
CA TRP A 121 -16.21 -13.20 20.36
C TRP A 121 -17.55 -13.88 20.65
N PHE A 122 -18.53 -13.69 19.75
CA PHE A 122 -19.85 -14.34 19.86
C PHE A 122 -19.90 -15.73 19.20
N ASN A 123 -18.77 -16.30 18.77
CA ASN A 123 -18.67 -17.60 18.12
C ASN A 123 -19.54 -17.76 16.86
N ILE A 124 -19.84 -16.66 16.16
CA ILE A 124 -20.63 -16.66 14.92
C ILE A 124 -19.76 -17.09 13.73
N PHE A 125 -18.52 -16.63 13.71
CA PHE A 125 -17.53 -16.96 12.68
C PHE A 125 -16.15 -16.96 13.33
N ASN A 126 -15.35 -18.01 13.10
CA ASN A 126 -13.97 -18.04 13.57
C ASN A 126 -13.02 -17.50 12.46
N PRO A 127 -12.41 -16.31 12.64
CA PRO A 127 -11.41 -15.75 11.73
C PRO A 127 -10.25 -16.67 11.36
N ALA A 128 -9.89 -17.64 12.21
CA ALA A 128 -8.83 -18.61 11.95
C ALA A 128 -8.98 -19.32 10.60
N ILE A 129 -10.21 -19.54 10.12
CA ILE A 129 -10.48 -20.14 8.81
C ILE A 129 -9.83 -19.36 7.65
N VAL A 130 -9.65 -18.05 7.80
CA VAL A 130 -8.99 -17.21 6.80
C VAL A 130 -7.51 -17.58 6.69
N TYR A 131 -6.84 -17.87 7.82
CA TYR A 131 -5.46 -18.36 7.80
C TYR A 131 -5.37 -19.77 7.23
N ASP A 132 -6.31 -20.65 7.60
CA ASP A 132 -6.31 -22.04 7.16
C ASP A 132 -6.50 -22.18 5.64
N HIS A 133 -7.27 -21.27 5.03
CA HIS A 133 -7.47 -21.20 3.58
C HIS A 133 -6.63 -20.11 2.89
N LEU A 134 -5.58 -19.58 3.53
CA LEU A 134 -4.87 -18.40 3.04
C LEU A 134 -4.25 -18.60 1.65
N GLY A 135 -3.71 -19.79 1.36
CA GLY A 135 -3.18 -20.11 0.04
C GLY A 135 -4.24 -20.15 -1.06
N GLU A 136 -5.42 -20.71 -0.76
CA GLU A 136 -6.57 -20.70 -1.68
C GLU A 136 -7.11 -19.28 -1.87
N ILE A 137 -7.11 -18.45 -0.83
CA ILE A 137 -7.47 -17.03 -0.88
C ILE A 137 -6.50 -16.28 -1.80
N PHE A 138 -5.19 -16.42 -1.63
CA PHE A 138 -4.22 -15.76 -2.50
C PHE A 138 -4.32 -16.23 -3.94
N SER A 139 -4.50 -17.53 -4.18
CA SER A 139 -4.76 -18.06 -5.52
C SER A 139 -6.02 -17.45 -6.14
N THR A 140 -7.11 -17.40 -5.38
CA THR A 140 -8.38 -16.81 -5.83
C THR A 140 -8.24 -15.30 -6.09
N LEU A 141 -7.52 -14.56 -5.25
CA LEU A 141 -7.25 -13.13 -5.45
C LEU A 141 -6.37 -12.89 -6.68
N ILE A 142 -5.36 -13.73 -6.92
CA ILE A 142 -4.52 -13.65 -8.12
C ILE A 142 -5.40 -13.76 -9.37
N PHE A 143 -6.11 -14.87 -9.55
CA PHE A 143 -6.91 -15.08 -10.76
C PHE A 143 -8.11 -14.13 -10.84
N GLY A 144 -8.77 -13.87 -9.71
CA GLY A 144 -9.90 -12.95 -9.62
C GLY A 144 -9.53 -11.51 -9.98
N SER A 145 -8.36 -11.04 -9.55
CA SER A 145 -7.89 -9.69 -9.89
C SER A 145 -7.42 -9.58 -11.35
N PHE A 146 -6.89 -10.65 -11.96
CA PHE A 146 -6.68 -10.69 -13.43
C PHE A 146 -8.00 -10.50 -14.17
N ILE A 147 -9.04 -11.27 -13.82
CA ILE A 147 -10.38 -11.16 -14.41
C ILE A 147 -10.94 -9.75 -14.18
N PHE A 148 -10.79 -9.21 -12.97
CA PHE A 148 -11.21 -7.85 -12.64
C PHE A 148 -10.53 -6.79 -13.51
N CYS A 149 -9.21 -6.91 -13.76
CA CYS A 149 -8.50 -6.00 -14.63
C CYS A 149 -8.90 -6.14 -16.11
N ILE A 150 -9.27 -7.33 -16.57
CA ILE A 150 -9.87 -7.53 -17.90
C ILE A 150 -11.21 -6.78 -17.97
N PHE A 151 -12.04 -6.89 -16.93
CA PHE A 151 -13.27 -6.12 -16.82
C PHE A 151 -13.01 -4.61 -16.89
N LEU A 152 -12.01 -4.08 -16.17
CA LEU A 152 -11.65 -2.65 -16.23
C LEU A 152 -11.20 -2.21 -17.62
N TYR A 153 -10.44 -3.05 -18.32
CA TYR A 153 -10.05 -2.81 -19.70
C TYR A 153 -11.28 -2.73 -20.62
N ILE A 154 -12.16 -3.72 -20.58
CA ILE A 154 -13.39 -3.74 -21.40
C ILE A 154 -14.28 -2.54 -21.06
N LYS A 155 -14.48 -2.27 -19.77
CA LYS A 155 -15.27 -1.13 -19.30
C LYS A 155 -14.69 0.20 -19.80
N GLY A 156 -13.37 0.36 -19.77
CA GLY A 156 -12.72 1.57 -20.26
C GLY A 156 -12.94 1.85 -21.75
N HIS A 157 -13.14 0.79 -22.55
CA HIS A 157 -13.52 0.88 -23.96
C HIS A 157 -15.00 1.12 -24.19
N VAL A 158 -15.87 0.38 -23.49
CA VAL A 158 -17.31 0.30 -23.81
C VAL A 158 -18.14 1.32 -23.03
N ALA A 159 -17.78 1.59 -21.78
CA ALA A 159 -18.55 2.43 -20.87
C ALA A 159 -17.63 3.26 -19.95
N PRO A 160 -16.81 4.17 -20.50
CA PRO A 160 -15.95 5.02 -19.71
C PRO A 160 -16.77 5.96 -18.80
N SER A 161 -16.29 6.16 -17.57
CA SER A 161 -16.98 6.95 -16.53
C SER A 161 -16.81 8.45 -16.71
N SER A 162 -15.78 8.86 -17.46
CA SER A 162 -15.48 10.25 -17.78
C SER A 162 -14.59 10.34 -19.01
N THR A 163 -14.27 11.57 -19.43
CA THR A 163 -13.31 11.80 -20.51
C THR A 163 -11.89 11.36 -20.14
N ASP A 164 -11.58 11.07 -18.87
CA ASP A 164 -10.27 10.54 -18.43
C ASP A 164 -10.03 9.06 -18.78
N SER A 165 -10.77 8.51 -19.74
CA SER A 165 -10.43 7.26 -20.42
C SER A 165 -9.52 7.51 -21.63
N GLY A 166 -8.75 6.50 -22.01
CA GLY A 166 -7.98 6.48 -23.26
C GLY A 166 -7.15 5.22 -23.41
N SER A 167 -6.83 4.88 -24.65
CA SER A 167 -6.01 3.73 -25.04
C SER A 167 -4.68 4.19 -25.62
N SER A 168 -3.63 3.41 -25.40
CA SER A 168 -2.33 3.56 -26.07
C SER A 168 -2.27 2.87 -27.43
N GLY A 169 -3.32 2.12 -27.81
CA GLY A 169 -3.36 1.26 -28.99
C GLY A 169 -2.68 -0.10 -28.78
N ASN A 170 -2.10 -0.36 -27.60
CA ASN A 170 -1.49 -1.65 -27.25
C ASN A 170 -2.21 -2.29 -26.06
N PHE A 171 -2.75 -3.48 -26.29
CA PHE A 171 -3.49 -4.24 -25.28
C PHE A 171 -2.70 -4.46 -23.98
N ILE A 172 -1.43 -4.83 -24.07
CA ILE A 172 -0.60 -5.14 -22.88
C ILE A 172 -0.39 -3.88 -22.04
N ILE A 173 -0.12 -2.74 -22.70
CA ILE A 173 0.02 -1.45 -22.01
C ILE A 173 -1.27 -1.04 -21.33
N ASP A 174 -2.39 -1.10 -22.06
CA ASP A 174 -3.68 -0.63 -21.58
C ASP A 174 -4.26 -1.54 -20.48
N PHE A 175 -4.01 -2.84 -20.55
CA PHE A 175 -4.31 -3.78 -19.47
C PHE A 175 -3.46 -3.49 -18.22
N TYR A 176 -2.16 -3.28 -18.41
CA TYR A 176 -1.23 -3.10 -17.30
C TYR A 176 -1.43 -1.77 -16.57
N TRP A 177 -1.45 -0.66 -17.30
CA TRP A 177 -1.59 0.68 -16.74
C TRP A 177 -3.04 1.09 -16.51
N GLY A 178 -3.97 0.52 -17.27
CA GLY A 178 -5.39 0.84 -17.18
C GLY A 178 -5.81 1.95 -18.13
N MET A 179 -7.08 1.91 -18.50
CA MET A 179 -7.67 2.88 -19.43
C MET A 179 -8.26 4.10 -18.74
N GLU A 180 -8.93 3.93 -17.60
CA GLU A 180 -9.61 5.01 -16.90
C GLU A 180 -8.78 5.53 -15.72
N LEU A 181 -8.72 6.84 -15.55
CA LEU A 181 -8.14 7.43 -14.34
C LEU A 181 -9.03 7.21 -13.11
N TYR A 182 -10.34 7.43 -13.24
CA TYR A 182 -11.32 7.32 -12.14
C TYR A 182 -12.51 6.45 -12.55
N PRO A 183 -12.33 5.13 -12.76
CA PRO A 183 -13.45 4.28 -13.13
C PRO A 183 -14.47 4.16 -11.99
N ARG A 184 -15.75 4.19 -12.36
CA ARG A 184 -16.89 4.11 -11.45
C ARG A 184 -17.90 3.07 -11.88
N ILE A 185 -18.56 2.46 -10.89
CA ILE A 185 -19.78 1.70 -11.08
C ILE A 185 -20.95 2.59 -10.62
N GLY A 186 -21.83 2.94 -11.56
CA GLY A 186 -22.81 4.00 -11.31
C GLY A 186 -22.15 5.34 -10.97
N LYS A 187 -22.82 6.18 -10.18
CA LYS A 187 -22.34 7.53 -9.84
C LYS A 187 -21.41 7.57 -8.61
N ASN A 188 -21.64 6.68 -7.66
CA ASN A 188 -21.10 6.81 -6.30
C ASN A 188 -20.00 5.82 -5.95
N PHE A 189 -19.83 4.74 -6.72
CA PHE A 189 -18.83 3.72 -6.42
C PHE A 189 -17.55 3.95 -7.22
N ASP A 190 -16.54 4.54 -6.57
CA ASP A 190 -15.21 4.69 -7.15
C ASP A 190 -14.38 3.43 -6.94
N ILE A 191 -13.92 2.85 -8.06
CA ILE A 191 -13.24 1.55 -8.04
C ILE A 191 -11.85 1.65 -7.40
N LYS A 192 -11.09 2.73 -7.64
CA LYS A 192 -9.74 2.84 -7.05
C LYS A 192 -9.80 3.04 -5.55
N VAL A 193 -10.77 3.82 -5.07
CA VAL A 193 -11.02 3.94 -3.62
C VAL A 193 -11.40 2.59 -3.03
N PHE A 194 -12.24 1.82 -3.72
CA PHE A 194 -12.60 0.49 -3.27
C PHE A 194 -11.38 -0.44 -3.23
N THR A 195 -10.67 -0.63 -4.34
CA THR A 195 -9.53 -1.58 -4.40
C THR A 195 -8.42 -1.20 -3.46
N ASN A 196 -8.04 0.08 -3.40
CA ASN A 196 -6.87 0.51 -2.65
C ASN A 196 -7.21 0.65 -1.15
N CYS A 197 -8.28 1.37 -0.83
CA CYS A 197 -8.58 1.75 0.55
C CYS A 197 -9.44 0.70 1.25
N ARG A 198 -10.60 0.37 0.68
CA ARG A 198 -11.61 -0.48 1.35
C ARG A 198 -11.27 -1.97 1.27
N PHE A 199 -10.74 -2.45 0.16
CA PHE A 199 -10.36 -3.84 0.02
C PHE A 199 -8.91 -4.06 0.47
N GLY A 200 -7.94 -3.38 -0.15
CA GLY A 200 -6.51 -3.58 0.09
C GLY A 200 -6.09 -3.18 1.50
N MET A 201 -6.10 -1.87 1.82
CA MET A 201 -5.64 -1.38 3.12
C MET A 201 -6.41 -1.96 4.30
N MET A 202 -7.72 -2.18 4.17
CA MET A 202 -8.51 -2.81 5.24
C MET A 202 -8.12 -4.28 5.46
N SER A 203 -7.81 -5.02 4.38
CA SER A 203 -7.43 -6.44 4.48
C SER A 203 -6.13 -6.61 5.27
N TRP A 204 -5.23 -5.62 5.20
CA TRP A 204 -4.01 -5.60 6.01
C TRP A 204 -4.34 -5.64 7.51
N ALA A 205 -5.24 -4.78 7.98
CA ALA A 205 -5.63 -4.75 9.38
C ALA A 205 -6.44 -6.00 9.79
N VAL A 206 -7.34 -6.46 8.93
CA VAL A 206 -8.13 -7.69 9.16
C VAL A 206 -7.20 -8.90 9.30
N LEU A 207 -6.22 -9.06 8.40
CA LEU A 207 -5.25 -10.16 8.46
C LEU A 207 -4.35 -10.10 9.69
N ALA A 208 -3.95 -8.90 10.13
CA ALA A 208 -3.20 -8.76 11.38
C ALA A 208 -3.99 -9.30 12.59
N LEU A 209 -5.31 -9.06 12.65
CA LEU A 209 -6.19 -9.67 13.65
C LEU A 209 -6.36 -11.17 13.44
N THR A 210 -6.57 -11.62 12.20
CA THR A 210 -6.66 -13.05 11.84
C THR A 210 -5.46 -13.83 12.38
N TYR A 211 -4.25 -13.29 12.24
CA TYR A 211 -3.03 -13.95 12.70
C TYR A 211 -2.93 -14.03 14.22
N CYS A 212 -3.36 -12.98 14.95
CA CYS A 212 -3.46 -13.03 16.40
C CYS A 212 -4.45 -14.10 16.85
N ILE A 213 -5.65 -14.12 16.26
CA ILE A 213 -6.70 -15.09 16.59
C ILE A 213 -6.23 -16.50 16.27
N LYS A 214 -5.61 -16.71 15.11
CA LYS A 214 -5.09 -18.04 14.75
C LYS A 214 -4.00 -18.51 15.71
N GLN A 215 -3.08 -17.64 16.12
CA GLN A 215 -2.04 -18.01 17.08
C GLN A 215 -2.65 -18.33 18.46
N TYR A 216 -3.68 -17.58 18.88
CA TYR A 216 -4.44 -17.89 20.08
C TYR A 216 -5.11 -19.27 20.01
N ASP A 217 -5.76 -19.60 18.89
CA ASP A 217 -6.39 -20.91 18.70
C ASP A 217 -5.38 -22.07 18.72
N LEU A 218 -4.17 -21.85 18.20
CA LEU A 218 -3.12 -22.87 18.16
C LEU A 218 -2.43 -23.11 19.51
N TYR A 219 -2.22 -22.05 20.31
CA TYR A 219 -1.37 -22.13 21.51
C TYR A 219 -2.07 -21.73 22.81
N GLY A 220 -3.35 -21.33 22.77
CA GLY A 220 -4.12 -20.81 23.90
C GLY A 220 -3.68 -19.43 24.39
N LYS A 221 -2.72 -18.79 23.70
CA LYS A 221 -2.20 -17.45 24.02
C LYS A 221 -1.57 -16.80 22.78
N VAL A 222 -1.56 -15.47 22.76
CA VAL A 222 -0.83 -14.68 21.76
C VAL A 222 0.56 -14.35 22.32
N ALA A 223 1.61 -14.64 21.56
CA ALA A 223 2.98 -14.30 21.92
C ALA A 223 3.19 -12.78 21.85
N ASP A 224 4.12 -12.26 22.66
CA ASP A 224 4.43 -10.82 22.67
C ASP A 224 4.89 -10.33 21.29
N SER A 225 5.61 -11.16 20.52
CA SER A 225 6.02 -10.84 19.16
C SER A 225 4.86 -10.60 18.20
N MET A 226 3.85 -11.48 18.22
CA MET A 226 2.64 -11.36 17.41
C MET A 226 1.82 -10.13 17.82
N ALA A 227 1.67 -9.91 19.13
CA ALA A 227 0.93 -8.76 19.63
C ALA A 227 1.56 -7.44 19.16
N ILE A 228 2.89 -7.28 19.30
CA ILE A 228 3.59 -6.06 18.83
C ILE A 228 3.49 -5.89 17.31
N ASN A 229 3.70 -6.97 16.54
CA ASN A 229 3.54 -6.95 15.08
C ASN A 229 2.15 -6.44 14.68
N ALA A 230 1.09 -7.06 15.22
CA ALA A 230 -0.28 -6.73 14.87
C ALA A 230 -0.69 -5.32 15.34
N ILE A 231 -0.32 -4.92 16.56
CA ILE A 231 -0.61 -3.57 17.09
C ILE A 231 0.00 -2.50 16.17
N LEU A 232 1.26 -2.67 15.76
CA LEU A 232 1.93 -1.70 14.90
C LEU A 232 1.33 -1.67 13.49
N MET A 233 1.00 -2.83 12.89
CA MET A 233 0.32 -2.89 11.59
C MET A 233 -1.06 -2.24 11.65
N ILE A 234 -1.86 -2.53 12.68
CA ILE A 234 -3.20 -1.93 12.88
C ILE A 234 -3.08 -0.43 13.13
N ALA A 235 -2.11 0.03 13.93
CA ALA A 235 -1.87 1.45 14.17
C ALA A 235 -1.48 2.20 12.89
N TYR A 236 -0.64 1.59 12.05
CA TYR A 236 -0.26 2.15 10.75
C TYR A 236 -1.48 2.27 9.82
N VAL A 237 -2.31 1.22 9.72
CA VAL A 237 -3.52 1.25 8.88
C VAL A 237 -4.57 2.23 9.45
N ALA A 238 -4.69 2.34 10.78
CA ALA A 238 -5.55 3.34 11.42
C ALA A 238 -5.10 4.77 11.06
N LYS A 239 -3.79 5.04 11.08
CA LYS A 239 -3.20 6.31 10.62
C LYS A 239 -3.51 6.59 9.15
N PHE A 240 -3.49 5.56 8.30
CA PHE A 240 -3.90 5.70 6.90
C PHE A 240 -5.36 6.16 6.78
N PHE A 241 -6.31 5.50 7.46
CA PHE A 241 -7.72 5.87 7.40
C PHE A 241 -8.03 7.22 8.05
N TRP A 242 -7.25 7.60 9.07
CA TRP A 242 -7.31 8.95 9.65
C TRP A 242 -6.92 10.04 8.64
N TRP A 243 -6.03 9.71 7.69
CA TRP A 243 -5.49 10.60 6.68
C TRP A 243 -5.99 10.28 5.25
N GLU A 244 -7.09 9.56 5.12
CA GLU A 244 -7.55 9.01 3.83
C GLU A 244 -7.77 10.08 2.75
N ASP A 245 -8.27 11.26 3.13
CA ASP A 245 -8.49 12.37 2.20
C ASP A 245 -7.19 12.93 1.62
N GLY A 246 -6.09 12.85 2.38
CA GLY A 246 -4.75 13.11 1.90
C GLY A 246 -4.29 12.09 0.86
N TYR A 247 -4.64 10.81 1.03
CA TYR A 247 -4.26 9.74 0.11
C TYR A 247 -4.83 9.94 -1.30
N TRP A 248 -6.03 10.51 -1.45
CA TRP A 248 -6.61 10.79 -2.77
C TRP A 248 -5.86 11.84 -3.59
N ASN A 249 -4.94 12.57 -2.97
CA ASN A 249 -4.06 13.54 -3.64
C ASN A 249 -2.68 12.96 -4.00
N THR A 250 -2.45 11.68 -3.72
CA THR A 250 -1.20 10.97 -4.05
C THR A 250 -1.17 10.57 -5.53
N MET A 251 0.01 10.15 -6.02
CA MET A 251 0.20 9.74 -7.41
C MET A 251 -0.72 8.57 -7.81
N ASP A 252 -0.89 7.59 -6.92
CA ASP A 252 -1.68 6.38 -7.15
C ASP A 252 -3.15 6.69 -7.50
N ILE A 253 -3.73 7.72 -6.85
CA ILE A 253 -5.10 8.16 -7.13
C ILE A 253 -5.15 9.28 -8.16
N ALA A 254 -4.28 10.28 -8.10
CA ALA A 254 -4.38 11.49 -8.92
C ALA A 254 -3.86 11.34 -10.35
N HIS A 255 -2.96 10.37 -10.60
CA HIS A 255 -2.20 10.29 -11.84
C HIS A 255 -2.22 8.90 -12.47
N ASP A 256 -2.15 7.85 -11.67
CA ASP A 256 -2.08 6.49 -12.18
C ASP A 256 -3.49 5.96 -12.49
N ARG A 257 -3.61 5.32 -13.65
CA ARG A 257 -4.88 4.75 -14.13
C ARG A 257 -5.16 3.40 -13.46
N ALA A 258 -6.42 3.01 -13.48
CA ALA A 258 -6.88 1.76 -12.87
C ALA A 258 -6.66 0.59 -13.83
N GLY A 259 -5.47 0.00 -13.77
CA GLY A 259 -5.10 -1.23 -14.49
C GLY A 259 -4.58 -2.31 -13.56
N PHE A 260 -3.97 -3.35 -14.14
CA PHE A 260 -3.31 -4.43 -13.40
C PHE A 260 -2.36 -3.89 -12.33
N TYR A 261 -1.45 -2.98 -12.68
CA TYR A 261 -0.39 -2.53 -11.78
C TYR A 261 -0.90 -2.06 -10.41
N ILE A 262 -1.96 -1.24 -10.40
CA ILE A 262 -2.55 -0.73 -9.16
C ILE A 262 -3.55 -1.72 -8.57
N CYS A 263 -4.50 -2.20 -9.37
CA CYS A 263 -5.61 -2.99 -8.84
C CYS A 263 -5.12 -4.35 -8.34
N TRP A 264 -4.29 -5.06 -9.12
CA TRP A 264 -3.70 -6.33 -8.69
C TRP A 264 -2.77 -6.13 -7.49
N GLY A 265 -1.99 -5.04 -7.49
CA GLY A 265 -1.14 -4.67 -6.37
C GLY A 265 -1.92 -4.54 -5.05
N CYS A 266 -3.06 -3.85 -5.06
CA CYS A 266 -3.87 -3.68 -3.85
C CYS A 266 -4.72 -4.91 -3.50
N LEU A 267 -5.19 -5.68 -4.49
CA LEU A 267 -6.08 -6.83 -4.27
C LEU A 267 -5.34 -8.11 -3.87
N ALA A 268 -4.12 -8.36 -4.38
CA ALA A 268 -3.39 -9.62 -4.20
C ALA A 268 -2.01 -9.44 -3.57
N PHE A 269 -1.22 -8.46 -4.03
CA PHE A 269 0.15 -8.27 -3.54
C PHE A 269 0.19 -7.68 -2.13
N LEU A 270 -0.67 -6.69 -1.85
CA LEU A 270 -0.76 -6.05 -0.55
C LEU A 270 -1.12 -7.05 0.57
N PRO A 271 -2.25 -7.78 0.50
CA PRO A 271 -2.64 -8.71 1.57
C PRO A 271 -1.68 -9.88 1.77
N SER A 272 -0.77 -10.17 0.83
CA SER A 272 0.21 -11.26 0.95
C SER A 272 1.57 -10.77 1.45
N VAL A 273 2.12 -9.74 0.81
CA VAL A 273 3.47 -9.26 1.09
C VAL A 273 3.53 -8.41 2.34
N TYR A 274 2.60 -7.46 2.51
CA TYR A 274 2.66 -6.48 3.60
C TYR A 274 2.37 -7.11 4.97
N THR A 275 1.69 -8.26 4.96
CA THR A 275 1.26 -9.01 6.14
C THR A 275 2.16 -10.21 6.43
N SER A 276 3.18 -10.44 5.61
CA SER A 276 4.01 -11.65 5.62
C SER A 276 4.73 -11.93 6.95
N SER A 277 5.13 -10.90 7.68
CA SER A 277 5.77 -11.05 9.00
C SER A 277 4.79 -11.61 10.04
N GLY A 278 3.55 -11.10 10.06
CA GLY A 278 2.49 -11.65 10.91
C GLY A 278 2.11 -13.07 10.48
N MET A 279 2.01 -13.33 9.17
CA MET A 279 1.72 -14.66 8.63
C MET A 279 2.74 -15.71 9.11
N TYR A 280 4.03 -15.36 9.15
CA TYR A 280 5.10 -16.21 9.67
C TYR A 280 4.98 -16.44 11.18
N LEU A 281 4.75 -15.37 11.96
CA LEU A 281 4.67 -15.44 13.42
C LEU A 281 3.55 -16.37 13.91
N VAL A 282 2.50 -16.61 13.12
CA VAL A 282 1.40 -17.50 13.52
C VAL A 282 1.90 -18.86 14.00
N LYS A 283 2.88 -19.47 13.33
CA LYS A 283 3.47 -20.77 13.71
C LYS A 283 4.81 -20.66 14.44
N HIS A 284 5.31 -19.44 14.61
CA HIS A 284 6.62 -19.15 15.20
C HIS A 284 6.47 -18.15 16.35
N PRO A 285 5.80 -18.53 17.46
CA PRO A 285 5.71 -17.66 18.62
C PRO A 285 7.12 -17.40 19.18
N VAL A 286 7.44 -16.11 19.33
CA VAL A 286 8.71 -15.65 19.90
C VAL A 286 8.40 -14.96 21.22
N HIS A 287 9.21 -15.22 22.24
CA HIS A 287 9.15 -14.54 23.53
C HIS A 287 10.24 -13.48 23.61
N LEU A 288 9.88 -12.23 23.34
CA LEU A 288 10.80 -11.08 23.34
C LEU A 288 11.10 -10.59 24.76
N GLY A 289 10.14 -10.75 25.68
CA GLY A 289 10.20 -10.18 27.02
C GLY A 289 9.78 -8.71 27.05
N THR A 290 9.23 -8.30 28.19
CA THR A 290 8.55 -6.99 28.35
C THR A 290 9.39 -5.80 27.90
N GLN A 291 10.67 -5.76 28.26
CA GLN A 291 11.54 -4.62 27.95
C GLN A 291 11.73 -4.44 26.44
N LEU A 292 11.99 -5.53 25.72
CA LEU A 292 12.20 -5.49 24.27
C LEU A 292 10.87 -5.21 23.55
N SER A 293 9.78 -5.85 23.96
CA SER A 293 8.43 -5.60 23.41
C SER A 293 8.02 -4.14 23.53
N VAL A 294 8.18 -3.53 24.72
CA VAL A 294 7.85 -2.12 24.95
C VAL A 294 8.75 -1.20 24.12
N SER A 295 10.05 -1.51 24.02
CA SER A 295 10.98 -0.70 23.23
C SER A 295 10.64 -0.71 21.73
N ILE A 296 10.34 -1.88 21.17
CA ILE A 296 9.92 -2.02 19.76
C ILE A 296 8.60 -1.29 19.53
N LEU A 297 7.63 -1.47 20.44
CA LEU A 297 6.31 -0.82 20.31
C LEU A 297 6.43 0.70 20.31
N VAL A 298 7.14 1.27 21.29
CA VAL A 298 7.32 2.73 21.40
C VAL A 298 8.05 3.28 20.18
N ALA A 299 9.12 2.62 19.74
CA ALA A 299 9.88 3.06 18.57
C ALA A 299 9.05 2.97 17.27
N GLY A 300 8.26 1.90 17.11
CA GLY A 300 7.34 1.73 15.98
C GLY A 300 6.23 2.78 15.95
N ILE A 301 5.56 3.03 17.08
CA ILE A 301 4.54 4.08 17.18
C ILE A 301 5.12 5.47 16.92
N LEU A 302 6.33 5.74 17.43
CA LEU A 302 7.03 7.00 17.16
C LEU A 302 7.31 7.17 15.66
N CYS A 303 7.75 6.12 14.97
CA CYS A 303 7.95 6.17 13.52
C CYS A 303 6.64 6.43 12.77
N ILE A 304 5.55 5.74 13.12
CA ILE A 304 4.22 5.98 12.52
C ILE A 304 3.77 7.42 12.73
N PHE A 305 3.97 7.96 13.94
CA PHE A 305 3.65 9.34 14.27
C PHE A 305 4.49 10.35 13.49
N ILE A 306 5.82 10.18 13.43
CA ILE A 306 6.72 11.08 12.70
C ILE A 306 6.36 11.07 11.21
N ASN A 307 6.08 9.90 10.63
CA ASN A 307 5.63 9.78 9.25
C ASN A 307 4.35 10.60 9.00
N TYR A 308 3.33 10.45 9.86
CA TYR A 308 2.11 11.26 9.80
C TYR A 308 2.39 12.76 9.95
N ASP A 309 3.23 13.15 10.91
CA ASP A 309 3.53 14.56 11.18
C ASP A 309 4.26 15.23 10.02
N CYS A 310 5.10 14.50 9.27
CA CYS A 310 5.71 14.98 8.04
C CYS A 310 4.68 15.38 6.99
N ASP A 311 3.69 14.51 6.76
CA ASP A 311 2.61 14.76 5.79
C ASP A 311 1.68 15.87 6.24
N ARG A 312 1.27 15.86 7.50
CA ARG A 312 0.47 16.92 8.13
C ARG A 312 1.17 18.28 8.00
N GLN A 313 2.48 18.35 8.29
CA GLN A 313 3.28 19.56 8.17
C GLN A 313 3.30 20.10 6.73
N ARG A 314 3.48 19.23 5.73
CA ARG A 314 3.44 19.62 4.30
C ARG A 314 2.07 20.12 3.90
N GLN A 315 1.01 19.43 4.30
CA GLN A 315 -0.36 19.80 3.96
C GLN A 315 -0.75 21.14 4.60
N GLU A 316 -0.46 21.33 5.88
CA GLU A 316 -0.75 22.58 6.58
C GLU A 316 0.03 23.77 5.99
N PHE A 317 1.31 23.54 5.66
CA PHE A 317 2.12 24.55 4.97
C PHE A 317 1.51 24.97 3.63
N ARG A 318 1.03 24.01 2.83
CA ARG A 318 0.36 24.30 1.55
C ARG A 318 -0.99 24.99 1.75
N ARG A 319 -1.81 24.51 2.69
CA ARG A 319 -3.14 25.04 3.02
C ARG A 319 -3.09 26.50 3.46
N THR A 320 -2.09 26.85 4.26
CA THR A 320 -1.90 28.21 4.80
C THR A 320 -1.08 29.11 3.87
N ASN A 321 -0.70 28.63 2.69
CA ASN A 321 0.21 29.33 1.78
C ASN A 321 1.51 29.78 2.49
N GLY A 322 2.03 28.91 3.37
CA GLY A 322 3.22 29.11 4.18
C GLY A 322 3.10 30.19 5.26
N LYS A 323 1.88 30.43 5.78
CA LYS A 323 1.61 31.33 6.91
C LYS A 323 1.44 30.59 8.26
N CYS A 324 1.63 29.27 8.28
CA CYS A 324 1.63 28.47 9.51
C CYS A 324 2.96 28.60 10.29
N LEU A 325 3.01 28.00 11.48
CA LEU A 325 4.26 27.75 12.21
C LEU A 325 4.76 26.33 11.94
N VAL A 326 6.07 26.17 11.84
CA VAL A 326 6.77 24.88 11.76
C VAL A 326 7.73 24.81 12.93
N TRP A 327 7.49 23.87 13.85
CA TRP A 327 8.22 23.74 15.12
C TRP A 327 8.34 25.07 15.89
N GLY A 328 7.21 25.78 16.02
CA GLY A 328 7.11 27.02 16.78
C GLY A 328 7.69 28.27 16.08
N LYS A 329 8.23 28.15 14.86
CA LYS A 329 8.83 29.27 14.12
C LYS A 329 8.19 29.45 12.75
N ALA A 330 8.34 30.65 12.18
CA ALA A 330 7.93 30.90 10.80
C ALA A 330 8.75 30.00 9.84
N PRO A 331 8.10 29.32 8.87
CA PRO A 331 8.77 28.36 8.01
C PRO A 331 9.74 29.03 7.05
N SER A 332 10.95 28.47 6.96
CA SER A 332 11.88 28.76 5.86
C SER A 332 11.31 28.13 4.58
N LYS A 333 11.24 28.91 3.50
CA LYS A 333 10.64 28.48 2.22
C LYS A 333 11.30 29.12 1.00
N ILE A 334 11.11 28.50 -0.17
CA ILE A 334 11.48 29.04 -1.47
C ILE A 334 10.21 29.28 -2.28
N VAL A 335 10.06 30.46 -2.88
CA VAL A 335 9.01 30.76 -3.85
C VAL A 335 9.52 30.36 -5.23
N ALA A 336 8.94 29.31 -5.82
CA ALA A 336 9.33 28.76 -7.10
C ALA A 336 8.28 29.11 -8.17
N SER A 337 8.71 29.85 -9.19
CA SER A 337 7.89 30.12 -10.38
C SER A 337 8.13 29.05 -11.45
N TYR A 338 7.07 28.54 -12.06
CA TYR A 338 7.14 27.57 -13.14
C TYR A 338 6.04 27.81 -14.17
N THR A 339 6.33 27.46 -15.43
CA THR A 339 5.36 27.57 -16.52
C THR A 339 4.65 26.22 -16.69
N THR A 340 3.32 26.26 -16.71
CA THR A 340 2.48 25.09 -16.97
C THR A 340 2.54 24.69 -18.46
N THR A 341 2.06 23.49 -18.79
CA THR A 341 1.96 23.04 -20.19
C THR A 341 1.02 23.90 -21.03
N SER A 342 0.10 24.66 -20.41
CA SER A 342 -0.77 25.63 -21.06
C SER A 342 -0.14 27.03 -21.22
N GLY A 343 1.14 27.21 -20.83
CA GLY A 343 1.85 28.50 -20.93
C GLY A 343 1.62 29.45 -19.75
N GLU A 344 0.74 29.10 -18.80
CA GLU A 344 0.46 29.93 -17.61
C GLU A 344 1.64 29.85 -16.62
N THR A 345 2.10 31.00 -16.12
CA THR A 345 3.11 31.06 -15.05
C THR A 345 2.44 30.92 -13.70
N LYS A 346 2.83 29.92 -12.92
CA LYS A 346 2.35 29.68 -11.55
C LYS A 346 3.49 29.74 -10.54
N ASN A 347 3.14 30.15 -9.33
CA ASN A 347 4.04 30.12 -8.18
C ASN A 347 3.69 28.95 -7.26
N SER A 348 4.72 28.29 -6.72
CA SER A 348 4.61 27.25 -5.70
C SER A 348 5.59 27.52 -4.58
N LEU A 349 5.26 27.05 -3.37
CA LEU A 349 6.13 27.15 -2.21
C LEU A 349 6.81 25.81 -1.94
N LEU A 350 8.13 25.84 -1.77
CA LEU A 350 8.95 24.70 -1.34
C LEU A 350 9.38 24.93 0.11
N LEU A 351 9.02 24.00 1.01
CA LEU A 351 9.29 24.11 2.45
C LEU A 351 10.70 23.61 2.78
N THR A 352 11.56 24.47 3.33
CA THR A 352 12.96 24.17 3.67
C THR A 352 13.23 24.20 5.18
N SER A 353 12.23 23.83 5.99
CA SER A 353 12.33 23.77 7.47
C SER A 353 11.45 22.65 8.02
N GLY A 354 11.60 22.32 9.30
CA GLY A 354 10.97 21.15 9.90
C GLY A 354 11.52 19.85 9.31
N TRP A 355 10.67 18.84 9.14
CA TRP A 355 11.04 17.54 8.58
C TRP A 355 11.59 17.68 7.16
N TRP A 356 10.96 18.53 6.35
CA TRP A 356 11.35 18.81 4.97
C TRP A 356 12.64 19.63 4.85
N GLY A 357 13.13 20.18 5.97
CA GLY A 357 14.46 20.79 6.07
C GLY A 357 15.57 19.79 6.40
N LEU A 358 15.26 18.62 6.97
CA LEU A 358 16.26 17.58 7.29
C LEU A 358 16.66 16.79 6.05
N SER A 359 15.68 16.34 5.27
CA SER A 359 15.87 15.71 3.96
C SER A 359 14.64 15.93 3.09
N ARG A 360 14.81 15.84 1.77
CA ARG A 360 13.75 16.16 0.80
C ARG A 360 12.53 15.24 0.90
N HIS A 361 12.75 14.01 1.36
CA HIS A 361 11.76 12.96 1.53
C HIS A 361 11.84 12.33 2.92
N PHE A 362 12.01 13.14 3.98
CA PHE A 362 12.20 12.63 5.34
C PHE A 362 11.14 11.63 5.78
N HIS A 363 9.88 11.83 5.41
CA HIS A 363 8.76 10.90 5.66
C HIS A 363 8.99 9.44 5.21
N TYR A 364 9.89 9.17 4.26
CA TYR A 364 10.21 7.80 3.84
C TYR A 364 11.10 7.05 4.86
N LEU A 365 11.93 7.75 5.62
CA LEU A 365 12.74 7.11 6.66
C LEU A 365 11.89 6.49 7.78
N PRO A 366 10.97 7.22 8.46
CA PRO A 366 10.10 6.64 9.47
C PRO A 366 9.09 5.65 8.86
N GLU A 367 8.77 5.74 7.55
CA GLU A 367 7.98 4.72 6.84
C GLU A 367 8.72 3.37 6.82
N ILE A 368 9.99 3.36 6.40
CA ILE A 368 10.85 2.17 6.37
C ILE A 368 11.08 1.65 7.79
N LEU A 369 11.34 2.54 8.76
CA LEU A 369 11.56 2.15 10.15
C LEU A 369 10.31 1.59 10.81
N ALA A 370 9.12 2.15 10.53
CA ALA A 370 7.87 1.55 10.99
C ALA A 370 7.73 0.12 10.44
N ALA A 371 8.07 -0.08 9.15
CA ALA A 371 8.10 -1.41 8.55
C ALA A 371 9.09 -2.37 9.19
N PHE A 372 10.24 -1.85 9.60
CA PHE A 372 11.19 -2.62 10.39
C PHE A 372 10.62 -2.98 11.76
N PHE A 373 10.01 -2.04 12.49
CA PHE A 373 9.55 -2.28 13.86
C PHE A 373 8.37 -3.24 13.98
N TRP A 374 7.45 -3.31 12.99
CA TRP A 374 6.47 -4.40 13.00
C TRP A 374 7.05 -5.73 12.53
N THR A 375 8.19 -5.75 11.84
CA THR A 375 8.81 -6.99 11.33
C THR A 375 9.85 -7.59 12.28
N VAL A 376 10.61 -6.77 13.00
CA VAL A 376 11.68 -7.19 13.92
C VAL A 376 11.24 -8.14 15.05
N PRO A 377 9.96 -8.21 15.49
CA PRO A 377 9.49 -9.27 16.38
C PRO A 377 9.73 -10.70 15.87
N VAL A 378 9.95 -10.87 14.56
CA VAL A 378 10.31 -12.15 13.93
C VAL A 378 11.75 -12.60 14.26
N LEU A 379 12.60 -11.70 14.77
CA LEU A 379 14.04 -11.90 14.93
C LEU A 379 14.72 -12.19 13.58
N PHE A 380 15.86 -12.87 13.56
CA PHE A 380 16.76 -12.93 12.39
C PHE A 380 17.05 -14.35 11.89
N ASN A 381 16.19 -15.32 12.22
CA ASN A 381 16.38 -16.72 11.80
C ASN A 381 16.19 -16.89 10.29
N HIS A 382 15.22 -16.17 9.71
CA HIS A 382 14.91 -16.25 8.29
C HIS A 382 14.83 -14.86 7.66
N PHE A 383 15.29 -14.78 6.41
CA PHE A 383 15.31 -13.55 5.63
C PHE A 383 13.92 -13.15 5.13
N LEU A 384 13.12 -14.12 4.70
CA LEU A 384 11.91 -13.88 3.93
C LEU A 384 10.90 -12.97 4.66
N PRO A 385 10.71 -13.03 6.00
CA PRO A 385 9.80 -12.12 6.70
C PRO A 385 10.14 -10.64 6.54
N TYR A 386 11.40 -10.31 6.21
CA TYR A 386 11.87 -8.96 5.92
C TYR A 386 11.71 -8.55 4.46
N PHE A 387 11.14 -9.41 3.60
CA PHE A 387 10.98 -9.10 2.17
C PHE A 387 10.21 -7.81 1.95
N TYR A 388 9.11 -7.60 2.69
CA TYR A 388 8.33 -6.36 2.58
C TYR A 388 9.15 -5.10 2.93
N LEU A 389 9.95 -5.16 4.00
CA LEU A 389 10.85 -4.06 4.39
C LEU A 389 11.82 -3.71 3.25
N ILE A 390 12.43 -4.72 2.64
CA ILE A 390 13.40 -4.55 1.55
C ILE A 390 12.71 -4.01 0.30
N PHE A 391 11.57 -4.59 -0.07
CA PHE A 391 10.74 -4.13 -1.17
C PHE A 391 10.36 -2.65 -0.98
N LEU A 392 9.89 -2.28 0.21
CA LEU A 392 9.50 -0.90 0.54
C LEU A 392 10.68 0.06 0.45
N ALA A 393 11.85 -0.32 0.97
CA ALA A 393 13.05 0.50 0.88
C ALA A 393 13.45 0.77 -0.59
N ILE A 394 13.45 -0.26 -1.44
CA ILE A 394 13.72 -0.12 -2.87
C ILE A 394 12.68 0.79 -3.54
N LEU A 395 11.40 0.55 -3.26
CA LEU A 395 10.28 1.33 -3.80
C LEU A 395 10.41 2.82 -3.46
N LEU A 396 10.72 3.15 -2.21
CA LEU A 396 10.81 4.53 -1.75
C LEU A 396 12.07 5.24 -2.24
N VAL A 397 13.19 4.53 -2.40
CA VAL A 397 14.41 5.09 -3.03
C VAL A 397 14.15 5.40 -4.51
N ASP A 398 13.52 4.48 -5.25
CA ASP A 398 13.13 4.73 -6.64
C ASP A 398 12.13 5.90 -6.74
N ARG A 399 11.11 5.91 -5.88
CA ARG A 399 10.10 6.97 -5.83
C ARG A 399 10.72 8.33 -5.49
N ALA A 400 11.67 8.39 -4.56
CA ALA A 400 12.41 9.63 -4.23
C ALA A 400 13.17 10.16 -5.45
N LYS A 401 13.82 9.28 -6.23
CA LYS A 401 14.52 9.66 -7.45
C LYS A 401 13.56 10.20 -8.52
N ARG A 402 12.44 9.50 -8.77
CA ARG A 402 11.43 9.95 -9.75
C ARG A 402 10.82 11.29 -9.37
N ASP A 403 10.56 11.52 -8.09
CA ASP A 403 10.04 12.82 -7.63
C ASP A 403 11.09 13.93 -7.73
N ASP A 404 12.36 13.64 -7.40
CA ASP A 404 13.48 14.58 -7.60
C ASP A 404 13.60 15.00 -9.09
N ASP A 405 13.47 14.07 -10.03
CA ASP A 405 13.55 14.33 -11.47
C ASP A 405 12.35 15.13 -11.98
N ARG A 406 11.13 14.82 -11.49
CA ARG A 406 9.92 15.58 -11.79
C ARG A 406 10.02 17.01 -11.24
N CYS A 407 10.46 17.18 -10.00
CA CYS A 407 10.64 18.49 -9.37
C CYS A 407 11.74 19.30 -10.05
N ARG A 408 12.83 18.67 -10.49
CA ARG A 408 13.88 19.33 -11.30
C ARG A 408 13.32 19.83 -12.62
N SER A 409 12.54 19.03 -13.32
CA SER A 409 11.94 19.38 -14.60
C SER A 409 10.91 20.51 -14.46
N LYS A 410 10.15 20.52 -13.37
CA LYS A 410 9.10 21.51 -13.09
C LYS A 410 9.67 22.85 -12.59
N TYR A 411 10.56 22.81 -11.59
CA TYR A 411 10.98 24.01 -10.85
C TYR A 411 12.38 24.52 -11.27
N GLY A 412 13.13 23.76 -12.07
CA GLY A 412 14.41 24.18 -12.64
C GLY A 412 15.39 24.74 -11.59
N LYS A 413 15.79 26.02 -11.76
CA LYS A 413 16.73 26.70 -10.85
C LYS A 413 16.28 26.72 -9.39
N TYR A 414 14.96 26.77 -9.13
CA TYR A 414 14.42 26.78 -7.77
C TYR A 414 14.58 25.42 -7.09
N TRP A 415 14.49 24.33 -7.86
CA TRP A 415 14.79 22.99 -7.34
C TRP A 415 16.26 22.84 -7.01
N LYS A 416 17.16 23.38 -7.85
CA LYS A 416 18.60 23.38 -7.57
C LYS A 416 18.89 24.10 -6.25
N LEU A 417 18.28 25.27 -6.03
CA LEU A 417 18.39 26.01 -4.76
C LEU A 417 17.84 25.19 -3.57
N TYR A 418 16.72 24.50 -3.76
CA TYR A 418 16.15 23.59 -2.76
C TYR A 418 17.11 22.47 -2.39
N CYS A 419 17.70 21.78 -3.39
CA CYS A 419 18.71 20.75 -3.18
C CYS A 419 19.97 21.29 -2.49
N THR A 420 20.36 22.54 -2.70
CA THR A 420 21.48 23.15 -1.96
C THR A 420 21.16 23.36 -0.49
N LYS A 421 19.92 23.78 -0.17
CA LYS A 421 19.48 23.95 1.23
C LYS A 421 19.23 22.63 1.96
N VAL A 422 18.72 21.63 1.24
CA VAL A 422 18.34 20.33 1.78
C VAL A 422 19.03 19.26 0.93
N PRO A 423 20.32 18.95 1.21
CA PRO A 423 21.17 18.14 0.32
C PRO A 423 20.78 16.66 0.30
N TYR A 424 20.26 16.14 1.41
CA TYR A 424 19.90 14.72 1.55
C TYR A 424 18.50 14.42 0.98
N ARG A 425 18.36 13.27 0.32
CA ARG A 425 17.10 12.76 -0.23
C ARG A 425 16.23 12.16 0.85
N ILE A 426 16.72 11.15 1.58
CA ILE A 426 15.91 10.38 2.54
C ILE A 426 16.57 10.43 3.92
N ILE A 427 17.83 10.02 4.03
CA ILE A 427 18.53 9.85 5.30
C ILE A 427 19.47 11.05 5.50
N PRO A 428 19.16 11.97 6.45
CA PRO A 428 20.02 13.10 6.74
C PRO A 428 21.44 12.64 7.08
N GLY A 429 22.44 13.24 6.47
CA GLY A 429 23.86 12.88 6.66
C GLY A 429 24.38 11.76 5.78
N ILE A 430 23.52 10.97 5.12
CA ILE A 430 23.91 9.76 4.38
C ILE A 430 23.49 9.80 2.90
N TYR A 431 22.19 9.93 2.63
CA TYR A 431 21.63 9.85 1.28
C TYR A 431 20.45 10.80 1.11
#